data_AF-A0A2I0I7U4-F1
#
_entry.id   AF-A0A2I0I7U4-F1
#
_cell.length_a   1.000
_cell.length_b   1.000
_cell.length_c   1.000
_cell.angle_alpha   90.00
_cell.angle_beta   90.00
_cell.angle_gamma   90.00
#
_symmetry.space_group_name_H-M   'P 1'
#
loop_
_entity.id
_entity.type
_entity.pdbx_description
1 polymer ?
#
loop_
_entity_poly.entity_id
_entity_poly.type
_entity_poly.pdbx_seq_one_letter_code
_entity_poly.pdbx_strand_id
1 'polypeptide(L)'
;EITSNISFAPIGLLNMFNSGGAVEQCDIRKDNKAESFDGEVASELTTALSENRSPTATVSLKVRGCGRFGAYCSQRPLKCTVGSVDHAFEYDSATGLVTVEIPVPQEEMYRWPIEIQV
;
A
#
# COMPACT_ATOMS: atom_id res chain seq x y z
N GLU A 1 -4.21 11.32 5.41
CA GLU A 1 -3.94 11.69 4.00
C GLU A 1 -2.44 11.71 3.78
N ILE A 2 -1.94 11.05 2.73
CA ILE A 2 -0.51 10.99 2.36
C ILE A 2 -0.14 12.25 1.55
N THR A 3 -0.91 12.55 0.51
CA THR A 3 -0.77 13.71 -0.37
C THR A 3 -2.14 14.03 -0.97
N SER A 4 -2.29 15.15 -1.68
CA SER A 4 -3.56 15.56 -2.28
C SER A 4 -4.21 14.39 -3.04
N ASN A 5 -5.43 14.02 -2.64
CA ASN A 5 -6.23 12.93 -3.22
C ASN A 5 -5.72 11.49 -2.97
N ILE A 6 -4.74 11.29 -2.10
CA ILE A 6 -4.27 9.96 -1.68
C ILE A 6 -4.36 9.83 -0.14
N SER A 7 -5.24 8.95 0.31
CA SER A 7 -5.38 8.56 1.71
C SER A 7 -4.99 7.10 1.90
N PHE A 8 -4.34 6.82 3.03
CA PHE A 8 -3.88 5.48 3.38
C PHE A 8 -4.02 5.25 4.88
N ALA A 9 -4.40 4.02 5.24
CA ALA A 9 -4.47 3.58 6.62
C ALA A 9 -4.11 2.09 6.72
N PRO A 10 -3.03 1.71 7.43
CA PRO A 10 -2.71 0.31 7.63
C PRO A 10 -3.69 -0.34 8.61
N ILE A 11 -4.06 -1.60 8.37
CA ILE A 11 -4.92 -2.40 9.27
C ILE A 11 -4.04 -3.36 10.08
N GLY A 12 -3.16 -4.09 9.39
CA GLY A 12 -2.40 -5.19 9.96
C GLY A 12 -2.77 -6.53 9.34
N LEU A 13 -2.50 -7.63 10.04
CA LEU A 13 -2.93 -8.95 9.58
C LEU A 13 -4.46 -9.12 9.67
N LEU A 14 -5.05 -9.62 8.60
CA LEU A 14 -6.47 -9.94 8.49
C LEU A 14 -6.73 -11.38 8.95
N ASN A 15 -7.96 -11.65 9.41
CA ASN A 15 -8.43 -12.98 9.82
C ASN A 15 -7.59 -13.64 10.94
N MET A 16 -6.89 -12.84 11.75
CA MET A 16 -6.06 -13.34 12.85
C MET A 16 -6.69 -12.97 14.18
N PHE A 17 -6.99 -13.97 15.02
CA PHE A 17 -7.64 -13.78 16.32
C PHE A 17 -6.65 -13.35 17.42
N ASN A 18 -5.35 -13.61 17.23
CA ASN A 18 -4.27 -13.25 18.16
C ASN A 18 -3.13 -12.55 17.40
N SER A 19 -2.66 -11.42 17.93
CA SER A 19 -1.84 -10.36 17.32
C SER A 19 -0.41 -10.73 16.90
N GLY A 20 -0.22 -11.78 16.11
CA GLY A 20 1.10 -12.18 15.60
C GLY A 20 1.75 -11.13 14.69
N GLY A 21 0.95 -10.28 14.04
CA GLY A 21 1.43 -9.23 13.16
C GLY A 21 0.92 -7.85 13.51
N ALA A 22 1.74 -7.13 14.25
CA ALA A 22 1.59 -5.71 14.46
C ALA A 22 2.31 -4.94 13.33
N VAL A 23 1.68 -3.86 12.88
CA VAL A 23 2.38 -2.80 12.15
C VAL A 23 3.23 -2.05 13.17
N GLU A 24 4.54 -2.20 13.08
CA GLU A 24 5.48 -1.58 14.02
C GLU A 24 5.98 -0.22 13.55
N GLN A 25 5.98 -0.01 12.23
CA GLN A 25 6.42 1.23 11.61
C GLN A 25 5.61 1.49 10.35
N CYS A 26 5.31 2.76 10.10
CA CYS A 26 4.66 3.25 8.89
C CYS A 26 5.26 4.60 8.51
N ASP A 27 6.05 4.62 7.44
CA ASP A 27 6.66 5.82 6.88
C ASP A 27 6.11 6.08 5.49
N ILE A 28 5.99 7.35 5.14
CA ILE A 28 5.44 7.79 3.86
C ILE A 28 6.48 8.67 3.18
N ARG A 29 6.86 8.31 1.96
CA ARG A 29 7.74 9.09 1.09
C ARG A 29 6.94 9.57 -0.11
N LYS A 30 6.97 10.87 -0.39
CA LYS A 30 6.35 11.45 -1.59
C LYS A 30 7.34 11.40 -2.74
N ASP A 31 6.90 10.95 -3.90
CA ASP A 31 7.70 11.01 -5.11
C ASP A 31 7.46 12.38 -5.77
N ASN A 32 8.39 13.30 -5.52
CA ASN A 32 8.36 14.64 -6.11
C ASN A 32 8.80 14.57 -7.58
N LYS A 33 7.98 13.99 -8.46
CA LYS A 33 8.02 14.36 -9.88
C LYS A 33 6.97 15.45 -10.09
N ALA A 34 7.46 16.68 -10.16
CA ALA A 34 6.69 17.80 -10.68
C ALA A 34 6.40 17.52 -12.16
N GLU A 35 5.20 17.04 -12.46
CA GLU A 35 4.62 17.27 -13.77
C GLU A 35 3.52 18.31 -13.58
N SER A 36 3.88 19.55 -13.90
CA SER A 36 2.92 20.60 -14.23
C SER A 36 2.06 20.12 -15.39
N PHE A 37 0.90 19.55 -15.09
CA PHE A 37 -0.18 19.41 -16.07
C PHE A 37 -1.01 20.69 -16.01
N ASP A 38 -0.68 21.61 -16.91
CA ASP A 38 -1.48 22.79 -17.23
C ASP A 38 -2.68 22.29 -18.06
N GLY A 39 -3.79 22.02 -17.39
CA GLY A 39 -4.93 21.39 -18.05
C GLY A 39 -6.01 20.97 -17.07
N GLU A 40 -6.79 21.95 -16.64
CA GLU A 40 -8.04 21.77 -15.92
C GLU A 40 -8.96 20.79 -16.67
N VAL A 41 -9.17 19.61 -16.08
CA VAL A 41 -10.37 18.82 -16.31
C VAL A 41 -10.89 18.40 -14.94
N ALA A 42 -11.91 19.12 -14.48
CA ALA A 42 -12.78 18.64 -13.43
C ALA A 42 -13.35 17.29 -13.87
N SER A 43 -12.87 16.19 -13.29
CA SER A 43 -13.53 14.91 -13.45
C SER A 43 -13.20 14.04 -12.25
N GLU A 44 -14.19 13.92 -11.36
CA GLU A 44 -14.29 12.91 -10.32
C GLU A 44 -14.43 11.48 -10.90
N LEU A 45 -13.87 11.23 -12.09
CA LEU A 45 -14.08 10.05 -12.92
C LEU A 45 -12.83 9.62 -13.71
N THR A 46 -11.63 9.94 -13.23
CA THR A 46 -10.36 9.38 -13.78
C THR A 46 -9.63 8.45 -12.80
N THR A 47 -10.16 8.27 -11.59
CA THR A 47 -9.53 7.52 -10.48
C THR A 47 -9.35 6.01 -10.73
N ALA A 48 -9.68 5.52 -11.92
CA ALA A 48 -9.61 4.11 -12.29
C ALA A 48 -8.75 3.76 -13.52
N LEU A 49 -8.17 4.72 -14.27
CA LEU A 49 -7.68 4.42 -15.63
C LEU A 49 -6.31 5.05 -15.96
N SER A 50 -5.21 4.44 -15.50
CA SER A 50 -4.10 4.01 -16.38
C SER A 50 -3.09 3.20 -15.57
N GLU A 51 -2.72 2.01 -16.04
CA GLU A 51 -1.67 1.17 -15.43
C GLU A 51 -0.25 1.77 -15.60
N ASN A 52 -0.14 2.92 -16.27
CA ASN A 52 1.11 3.56 -16.67
C ASN A 52 1.39 4.88 -15.92
N ARG A 53 0.66 5.18 -14.84
CA ARG A 53 0.95 6.37 -14.02
C ARG A 53 2.23 6.16 -13.20
N SER A 54 3.00 7.22 -12.98
CA SER A 54 4.13 7.18 -12.05
C SER A 54 3.66 7.11 -10.60
N PRO A 55 4.41 6.43 -9.70
CA PRO A 55 4.15 6.50 -8.27
C PRO A 55 4.18 7.97 -7.81
N THR A 56 3.16 8.35 -7.04
CA THR A 56 3.05 9.66 -6.40
C THR A 56 3.56 9.59 -4.95
N ALA A 57 3.43 8.43 -4.31
CA ALA A 57 4.00 8.17 -3.01
C ALA A 57 4.35 6.69 -2.82
N THR A 58 5.34 6.45 -1.96
CA THR A 58 5.69 5.12 -1.47
C THR A 58 5.43 5.06 0.03
N VAL A 59 4.64 4.07 0.46
CA VAL A 59 4.39 3.76 1.86
C VAL A 59 5.29 2.59 2.26
N SER A 60 6.17 2.81 3.23
CA SER A 60 7.05 1.79 3.78
C SER A 60 6.57 1.36 5.17
N LEU A 61 6.34 0.07 5.35
CA LEU A 61 5.84 -0.51 6.59
C LEU A 61 6.85 -1.54 7.13
N LYS A 62 6.88 -1.71 8.45
CA LYS A 62 7.46 -2.88 9.10
C LYS A 62 6.39 -3.65 9.82
N VAL A 63 6.21 -4.91 9.42
CA VAL A 63 5.12 -5.76 9.90
C VAL A 63 5.68 -7.08 10.40
N ARG A 64 5.22 -7.56 11.54
CA ARG A 64 5.54 -8.91 12.02
C ARG A 64 4.51 -9.93 11.55
N GLY A 65 4.85 -11.22 11.66
CA GLY A 65 3.94 -12.32 11.36
C GLY A 65 3.87 -12.68 9.88
N CYS A 66 2.86 -13.47 9.53
CA CYS A 66 2.64 -13.99 8.18
C CYS A 66 1.13 -14.15 7.92
N GLY A 67 0.74 -14.28 6.67
CA GLY A 67 -0.66 -14.36 6.24
C GLY A 67 -1.11 -13.11 5.48
N ARG A 68 -2.43 -12.96 5.34
CA ARG A 68 -3.06 -11.82 4.65
C ARG A 68 -2.85 -10.53 5.45
N PHE A 69 -2.20 -9.55 4.84
CA PHE A 69 -2.06 -8.20 5.37
C PHE A 69 -3.01 -7.25 4.65
N GLY A 70 -3.68 -6.37 5.41
CA GLY A 70 -4.62 -5.39 4.91
C GLY A 70 -4.20 -3.94 5.18
N ALA A 71 -4.51 -3.07 4.23
CA ALA A 71 -4.49 -1.62 4.39
C ALA A 71 -5.58 -0.98 3.52
N TYR A 72 -6.14 0.14 3.95
CA TYR A 72 -6.97 0.97 3.10
C TYR A 72 -6.10 1.94 2.30
N CYS A 73 -6.41 2.10 1.02
CA CYS A 73 -5.85 3.12 0.14
C CYS A 73 -6.97 3.69 -0.73
N SER A 74 -7.03 5.02 -0.85
CA SER A 74 -8.06 5.68 -1.67
C SER A 74 -7.84 5.52 -3.18
N GLN A 75 -6.69 4.99 -3.58
CA GLN A 75 -6.35 4.70 -4.96
C GLN A 75 -5.75 3.30 -5.06
N ARG A 76 -5.91 2.66 -6.21
CA ARG A 76 -5.30 1.35 -6.46
C ARG A 76 -3.77 1.49 -6.43
N PRO A 77 -3.04 0.69 -5.63
CA PRO A 77 -1.60 0.65 -5.70
C PRO A 77 -1.11 0.24 -7.08
N LEU A 78 0.09 0.69 -7.43
CA LEU A 78 0.81 0.27 -8.63
C LEU A 78 1.59 -1.01 -8.39
N LYS A 79 2.15 -1.14 -7.17
CA LYS A 79 3.05 -2.22 -6.81
C LYS A 79 3.09 -2.42 -5.30
N CYS A 80 3.17 -3.68 -4.89
CA CYS A 80 3.43 -4.07 -3.51
C CYS A 80 4.67 -4.96 -3.48
N THR A 81 5.57 -4.72 -2.52
CA THR A 81 6.71 -5.59 -2.25
C THR A 81 6.69 -6.06 -0.82
N VAL A 82 7.17 -7.28 -0.58
CA VAL A 82 7.35 -7.87 0.75
C VAL A 82 8.76 -8.45 0.78
N GLY A 83 9.62 -7.98 1.69
CA GLY A 83 11.02 -8.42 1.72
C GLY A 83 11.81 -8.01 0.47
N SER A 84 11.46 -6.88 -0.17
CA SER A 84 12.00 -6.45 -1.46
C SER A 84 11.68 -7.35 -2.66
N VAL A 85 10.76 -8.30 -2.50
CA VAL A 85 10.23 -9.15 -3.58
C VAL A 85 8.86 -8.63 -3.99
N ASP A 86 8.61 -8.57 -5.30
CA ASP A 86 7.31 -8.18 -5.84
C ASP A 86 6.25 -9.23 -5.47
N HIS A 87 5.14 -8.77 -4.88
CA HIS A 87 4.02 -9.61 -4.51
C HIS A 87 2.75 -9.15 -5.22
N ALA A 88 1.97 -10.11 -5.69
CA ALA A 88 0.61 -9.84 -6.15
C ALA A 88 -0.24 -9.33 -4.98
N PHE A 89 -1.16 -8.42 -5.28
CA PHE A 89 -2.09 -7.86 -4.31
C PHE A 89 -3.51 -7.80 -4.90
N GLU A 90 -4.48 -7.84 -4.01
CA GLU A 90 -5.89 -7.60 -4.32
C GLU A 90 -6.24 -6.15 -3.96
N TYR A 91 -7.11 -5.51 -4.74
CA TYR A 91 -7.64 -4.18 -4.44
C TYR A 91 -9.14 -4.16 -4.69
N ASP A 92 -9.91 -3.89 -3.65
CA ASP A 92 -11.34 -3.63 -3.75
C ASP A 92 -11.57 -2.12 -3.96
N SER A 93 -11.98 -1.73 -5.16
CA SER A 93 -12.23 -0.33 -5.49
C SER A 93 -13.45 0.29 -4.80
N ALA A 94 -14.38 -0.53 -4.29
CA ALA A 94 -15.55 -0.02 -3.58
C ALA A 94 -15.20 0.42 -2.14
N THR A 95 -14.27 -0.28 -1.51
CA THR A 95 -13.86 -0.02 -0.11
C THR A 95 -12.49 0.63 0.01
N GLY A 96 -11.66 0.55 -1.03
CA GLY A 96 -10.25 0.93 -0.99
C GLY A 96 -9.37 -0.10 -0.29
N LEU A 97 -9.85 -1.31 -0.01
CA LEU A 97 -9.06 -2.32 0.71
C LEU A 97 -8.01 -2.95 -0.21
N VAL A 98 -6.74 -2.81 0.17
CA VAL A 98 -5.59 -3.53 -0.40
C VAL A 98 -5.28 -4.73 0.47
N THR A 99 -5.09 -5.90 -0.15
CA THR A 99 -4.63 -7.11 0.54
C THR A 99 -3.40 -7.70 -0.14
N VAL A 100 -2.37 -8.04 0.64
CA VAL A 100 -1.13 -8.71 0.18
C VAL A 100 -0.76 -9.86 1.11
N GLU A 101 -0.21 -10.93 0.57
CA GLU A 101 0.22 -12.10 1.36
C GLU A 101 1.65 -11.93 1.88
N ILE A 102 1.82 -12.02 3.19
CA ILE A 102 3.11 -12.03 3.86
C ILE A 102 3.57 -13.48 4.07
N PRO A 103 4.76 -13.87 3.58
CA PRO A 103 5.25 -15.23 3.73
C PRO A 103 5.68 -15.55 5.17
N VAL A 104 5.81 -16.85 5.47
CA VAL A 104 6.26 -17.32 6.78
C VAL A 104 7.73 -16.94 6.98
N PRO A 105 8.08 -16.21 8.05
CA PRO A 105 9.47 -15.87 8.33
C PRO A 105 10.26 -17.09 8.79
N GLN A 106 11.54 -17.16 8.42
CA GLN A 106 12.45 -18.22 8.87
C GLN A 106 13.03 -17.95 10.26
N GLU A 107 13.08 -16.69 10.68
CA GLU A 107 13.61 -16.23 11.96
C GLU A 107 12.48 -15.75 12.87
N GLU A 108 12.62 -15.99 14.17
CA GLU A 108 11.69 -15.45 15.17
C GLU A 108 11.75 -13.92 15.20
N MET A 109 10.60 -13.29 15.43
CA MET A 109 10.45 -11.82 15.50
C MET A 109 10.88 -11.07 14.23
N TYR A 110 10.99 -11.74 13.09
CA TYR A 110 11.30 -11.09 11.81
C TYR A 110 10.27 -10.00 11.48
N ARG A 111 10.77 -8.88 10.99
CA ARG A 111 9.98 -7.72 10.56
C ARG A 111 10.03 -7.66 9.04
N TRP A 112 8.92 -8.04 8.41
CA TRP A 112 8.76 -7.89 6.97
C TRP A 112 8.76 -6.41 6.61
N PRO A 113 9.71 -5.95 5.78
CA PRO A 113 9.57 -4.67 5.11
C PRO A 113 8.51 -4.83 4.02
N ILE A 114 7.47 -4.02 4.08
CA ILE A 114 6.44 -3.96 3.03
C ILE A 114 6.49 -2.58 2.41
N GLU A 115 6.54 -2.50 1.09
CA GLU A 115 6.42 -1.24 0.37
C GLU A 115 5.20 -1.26 -0.54
N ILE A 116 4.39 -0.21 -0.47
CA ILE A 116 3.21 -0.01 -1.32
C ILE A 116 3.42 1.28 -2.09
N GLN A 117 3.55 1.17 -3.41
CA GLN A 117 3.68 2.30 -4.32
C GLN A 117 2.30 2.68 -4.83
N VAL A 118 1.93 3.95 -4.63
CA VAL A 118 0.63 4.51 -5.01
C VAL A 118 0.81 5.64 -5.98
#